data_AF-A0A4S5CXW6-F1
#
_entry.id   AF-A0A4S5CXW6-F1
#
_cell.length_a   1.000
_cell.length_b   1.000
_cell.length_c   1.000
_cell.angle_alpha   90.00
_cell.angle_beta   90.00
_cell.angle_gamma   90.00
#
_symmetry.space_group_name_H-M   'P 1'
#
loop_
_entity.id
_entity.type
_entity.pdbx_description
1 polymer ?
#
loop_
_entity_poly.entity_id
_entity_poly.type
_entity_poly.pdbx_seq_one_letter_code
_entity_poly.pdbx_strand_id
1 'polypeptide(L)'
;MFRRLLAPGLLLLLAACAQDPSVTGNTVRICDDTGCSYRPKDQVSYQKKDDSEDREDPRIAALKQTAKTQPKAAYDLGLRYFRGDGVRQDSYQALKWMREAAERGDLQAQKALGSFYLFGLEEMGSDAREAEKWLSIAAGRGDKESKKLLDLARKAKKEDEEDWKWRTQWRDVYYGYWYSGYPYYGVWQQTYWYY
;
A
#
# COMPACT_ATOMS: atom_id res chain seq x y z
N MET A 1 21.08 -46.50 -65.62
CA MET A 1 22.02 -45.68 -64.80
C MET A 1 21.21 -44.87 -63.80
N PHE A 2 21.42 -45.14 -62.51
CA PHE A 2 20.80 -44.44 -61.38
C PHE A 2 21.35 -43.02 -61.21
N ARG A 3 20.50 -42.05 -60.88
CA ARG A 3 20.86 -40.90 -60.03
C ARG A 3 19.65 -40.40 -59.25
N ARG A 4 19.66 -40.66 -57.94
CA ARG A 4 18.87 -39.95 -56.92
C ARG A 4 19.45 -38.53 -56.73
N LEU A 5 18.66 -37.63 -56.15
CA LEU A 5 18.99 -36.66 -55.07
C LEU A 5 17.93 -35.52 -55.13
N LEU A 6 16.94 -35.53 -54.22
CA LEU A 6 16.84 -34.72 -53.00
C LEU A 6 16.14 -33.37 -53.23
N ALA A 7 14.90 -33.28 -52.73
CA ALA A 7 14.13 -32.05 -52.56
C ALA A 7 14.61 -31.28 -51.32
N PRO A 8 14.68 -29.94 -51.33
CA PRO A 8 14.80 -29.15 -50.11
C PRO A 8 13.41 -28.72 -49.63
N GLY A 9 13.06 -29.16 -48.42
CA GLY A 9 11.88 -28.71 -47.68
C GLY A 9 12.03 -27.25 -47.25
N LEU A 10 11.00 -26.46 -47.53
CA LEU A 10 10.88 -25.07 -47.13
C LEU A 10 10.41 -25.03 -45.66
N LEU A 11 11.32 -24.75 -44.73
CA LEU A 11 11.03 -24.55 -43.32
C LEU A 11 10.33 -23.19 -43.11
N LEU A 12 9.04 -23.24 -42.81
CA LEU A 12 8.23 -22.13 -42.30
C LEU A 12 8.74 -21.70 -40.91
N LEU A 13 9.36 -20.53 -40.80
CA LEU A 13 9.61 -19.87 -39.52
C LEU A 13 8.38 -19.05 -39.15
N LEU A 14 7.48 -19.66 -38.36
CA LEU A 14 6.47 -18.92 -37.61
C LEU A 14 7.19 -18.15 -36.50
N ALA A 15 7.31 -16.84 -36.69
CA ALA A 15 7.67 -15.91 -35.62
C ALA A 15 6.52 -15.88 -34.60
N ALA A 16 6.56 -16.79 -33.63
CA ALA A 16 5.74 -16.70 -32.44
C ALA A 16 6.27 -15.51 -31.62
N CYS A 17 5.53 -14.39 -31.62
CA CYS A 17 5.68 -13.39 -30.57
C CYS A 17 5.36 -14.09 -29.25
N ALA A 18 6.39 -14.46 -28.49
CA ALA A 18 6.24 -14.94 -27.14
C ALA A 18 5.55 -13.84 -26.32
N GLN A 19 4.34 -14.11 -25.88
CA GLN A 19 3.72 -13.38 -24.77
C GLN A 19 4.58 -13.66 -23.54
N ASP A 20 5.17 -12.61 -22.97
CA ASP A 20 6.08 -12.70 -21.82
C ASP A 20 5.33 -13.30 -20.61
N PRO A 21 5.63 -14.55 -20.19
CA PRO A 21 4.80 -15.28 -19.24
C PRO A 21 5.16 -14.97 -17.77
N SER A 22 5.70 -13.80 -17.46
CA SER A 22 6.09 -13.46 -16.08
C SER A 22 5.88 -11.99 -15.71
N VAL A 23 4.62 -11.58 -15.54
CA VAL A 23 4.30 -10.61 -14.47
C VAL A 23 3.99 -11.42 -13.22
N THR A 24 5.00 -12.11 -12.70
CA THR A 24 4.95 -12.66 -11.35
C THR A 24 5.09 -11.48 -10.39
N GLY A 25 4.33 -11.46 -9.29
CA GLY A 25 4.26 -10.37 -8.31
C GLY A 25 5.56 -10.09 -7.53
N ASN A 26 6.72 -10.43 -8.09
CA ASN A 26 8.04 -10.32 -7.48
C ASN A 26 8.97 -9.33 -8.20
N THR A 27 8.47 -8.51 -9.13
CA THR A 27 9.27 -7.48 -9.80
C THR A 27 8.74 -6.06 -9.55
N VAL A 28 9.63 -5.09 -9.45
CA VAL A 28 9.34 -3.67 -9.25
C VAL A 28 9.99 -2.87 -10.38
N ARG A 29 9.26 -1.88 -10.91
CA ARG A 29 9.80 -0.95 -11.92
C ARG A 29 10.67 0.09 -11.23
N ILE A 30 11.96 0.11 -11.54
CA ILE A 30 12.96 1.04 -11.01
C ILE A 30 13.51 1.89 -12.16
N CYS A 31 13.73 3.18 -11.89
CA CYS A 31 14.39 4.10 -12.81
C CYS A 31 15.69 4.62 -12.18
N ASP A 32 16.78 4.60 -12.95
CA ASP A 32 18.08 5.18 -12.61
C ASP A 32 18.70 5.88 -13.83
N ASP A 33 20.00 6.18 -13.77
CA ASP A 33 20.79 6.84 -14.83
C ASP A 33 20.88 6.03 -16.13
N THR A 34 20.58 4.73 -16.08
CA THR A 34 20.53 3.84 -17.26
C THR A 34 19.13 3.70 -17.85
N GLY A 35 18.11 4.29 -17.24
CA GLY A 35 16.71 4.24 -17.65
C GLY A 35 15.82 3.47 -16.68
N CYS A 36 14.62 3.07 -17.15
CA CYS A 36 13.65 2.35 -16.32
C CYS A 36 13.55 0.88 -16.71
N SER A 37 13.72 -0.03 -15.76
CA SER A 37 13.61 -1.49 -15.95
C SER A 37 12.83 -2.14 -14.81
N TYR A 38 12.23 -3.30 -15.09
CA TYR A 38 11.65 -4.16 -14.05
C TYR A 38 12.76 -5.01 -13.44
N ARG A 39 12.88 -4.99 -12.11
CA ARG A 39 13.90 -5.73 -11.34
C ARG A 39 13.25 -6.56 -10.25
N PRO A 40 13.81 -7.73 -9.89
CA PRO A 40 13.33 -8.51 -8.75
C PRO A 40 13.28 -7.69 -7.46
N LYS A 41 12.21 -7.84 -6.66
CA LYS A 41 11.97 -7.05 -5.44
C LYS A 41 13.10 -7.21 -4.43
N ASP A 42 13.61 -8.43 -4.25
CA ASP A 42 14.70 -8.77 -3.33
C ASP A 42 16.02 -8.05 -3.63
N GLN A 43 16.27 -7.67 -4.89
CA GLN A 43 17.47 -6.93 -5.31
C GLN A 43 17.41 -5.44 -4.97
N VAL A 44 16.21 -4.91 -4.73
CA VAL A 44 15.97 -3.46 -4.58
C VAL A 44 15.44 -3.11 -3.19
N SER A 45 14.83 -4.08 -2.52
CA SER A 45 14.44 -3.95 -1.12
C SER A 45 15.66 -3.81 -0.23
N TYR A 46 15.51 -2.97 0.77
CA TYR A 46 16.51 -2.75 1.81
C TYR A 46 16.87 -4.06 2.53
N GLN A 47 18.18 -4.32 2.66
CA GLN A 47 18.74 -5.51 3.32
C GLN A 47 19.43 -5.09 4.62
N LYS A 48 19.08 -5.74 5.74
CA LYS A 48 19.66 -5.45 7.07
C LYS A 48 21.19 -5.61 7.14
N LYS A 49 21.80 -6.37 6.22
CA LYS A 49 23.28 -6.52 6.16
C LYS A 49 23.98 -5.20 5.77
N ASP A 50 23.26 -4.30 5.11
CA ASP A 50 23.77 -2.98 4.73
C ASP A 50 23.81 -2.01 5.94
N ASP A 51 23.22 -2.39 7.08
CA ASP A 51 23.23 -1.63 8.35
C ASP A 51 24.53 -1.77 9.14
N SER A 52 25.60 -2.34 8.58
CA SER A 52 26.88 -2.43 9.30
C SER A 52 27.45 -1.05 9.65
N GLU A 53 26.93 0.00 9.05
CA GLU A 53 27.12 1.39 9.42
C GLU A 53 25.76 2.07 9.25
N ASP A 54 25.24 2.78 10.25
CA ASP A 54 23.93 3.48 10.25
C ASP A 54 23.81 4.63 9.20
N ARG A 55 24.36 4.44 7.99
CA ARG A 55 24.44 5.43 6.93
C ARG A 55 23.25 5.26 6.00
N GLU A 56 22.33 6.22 6.07
CA GLU A 56 21.24 6.35 5.12
C GLU A 56 21.76 6.40 3.67
N ASP A 57 21.09 5.67 2.76
CA ASP A 57 21.40 5.69 1.33
C ASP A 57 21.37 7.15 0.81
N PRO A 58 22.48 7.66 0.22
CA PRO A 58 22.56 9.05 -0.24
C PRO A 58 21.48 9.41 -1.26
N ARG A 59 20.95 8.43 -2.01
CA ARG A 59 19.83 8.61 -2.94
C ARG A 59 18.53 8.90 -2.19
N ILE A 60 18.29 8.23 -1.07
CA ILE A 60 17.14 8.49 -0.19
C ILE A 60 17.30 9.84 0.50
N ALA A 61 18.49 10.17 0.98
CA ALA A 61 18.77 11.48 1.58
C ALA A 61 18.53 12.63 0.57
N ALA A 62 18.98 12.48 -0.67
CA ALA A 62 18.72 13.45 -1.73
C ALA A 62 17.22 13.56 -2.05
N LEU A 63 16.52 12.42 -2.18
CA LEU A 63 15.09 12.37 -2.44
C LEU A 63 14.28 13.05 -1.33
N LYS A 64 14.66 12.89 -0.06
CA LYS A 64 14.06 13.60 1.08
C LYS A 64 14.14 15.12 0.94
N GLN A 65 15.26 15.66 0.44
CA GLN A 65 15.37 17.09 0.22
C GLN A 65 14.47 17.55 -0.93
N THR A 66 14.43 16.81 -2.04
CA THR A 66 13.57 17.11 -3.18
C THR A 66 12.08 16.99 -2.82
N ALA A 67 11.71 16.02 -1.99
CA ALA A 67 10.34 15.79 -1.53
C ALA A 67 9.74 17.01 -0.81
N LYS A 68 10.56 17.78 -0.09
CA LYS A 68 10.10 19.01 0.61
C LYS A 68 9.51 20.04 -0.34
N THR A 69 9.98 20.11 -1.58
CA THR A 69 9.55 21.12 -2.56
C THR A 69 8.73 20.53 -3.70
N GLN A 70 8.97 19.28 -4.08
CA GLN A 70 8.30 18.63 -5.21
C GLN A 70 7.32 17.55 -4.74
N PRO A 71 6.02 17.66 -5.07
CA PRO A 71 5.03 16.72 -4.58
C PRO A 71 5.18 15.33 -5.21
N LYS A 72 5.66 15.23 -6.46
CA LYS A 72 6.02 13.94 -7.08
C LYS A 72 7.15 13.22 -6.34
N ALA A 73 8.16 13.95 -5.88
CA ALA A 73 9.25 13.37 -5.11
C ALA A 73 8.78 12.90 -3.72
N ALA A 74 7.85 13.62 -3.09
CA ALA A 74 7.22 13.15 -1.85
C ALA A 74 6.36 11.90 -2.06
N TYR A 75 5.64 11.82 -3.18
CA TYR A 75 4.95 10.60 -3.59
C TYR A 75 5.92 9.42 -3.73
N ASP A 76 7.02 9.61 -4.47
CA ASP A 76 8.03 8.57 -4.68
C ASP A 76 8.68 8.13 -3.36
N LEU A 77 8.99 9.08 -2.48
CA LEU A 77 9.55 8.78 -1.16
C LEU A 77 8.55 8.00 -0.29
N GLY A 78 7.29 8.40 -0.28
CA GLY A 78 6.23 7.67 0.42
C GLY A 78 6.08 6.24 -0.10
N LEU A 79 6.17 6.06 -1.42
CA LEU A 79 6.09 4.74 -2.05
C LEU A 79 7.29 3.85 -1.68
N ARG A 80 8.49 4.42 -1.58
CA ARG A 80 9.69 3.70 -1.14
C ARG A 80 9.59 3.26 0.31
N TYR A 81 9.11 4.11 1.20
CA TYR A 81 8.84 3.74 2.58
C TYR A 81 7.77 2.65 2.70
N PHE A 82 6.73 2.68 1.86
CA PHE A 82 5.71 1.63 1.85
C PHE A 82 6.25 0.29 1.37
N ARG A 83 7.15 0.28 0.38
CA ARG A 83 7.68 -0.96 -0.23
C ARG A 83 8.97 -1.48 0.41
N GLY A 84 9.68 -0.63 1.14
CA GLY A 84 11.03 -0.90 1.61
C GLY A 84 12.11 -0.76 0.53
N ASP A 85 11.88 0.05 -0.52
CA ASP A 85 12.78 0.15 -1.69
C ASP A 85 13.97 1.10 -1.40
N GLY A 86 15.12 0.53 -1.03
CA GLY A 86 16.33 1.26 -0.64
C GLY A 86 16.25 1.97 0.72
N VAL A 87 15.15 1.80 1.45
CA VAL A 87 14.94 2.31 2.81
C VAL A 87 14.19 1.26 3.61
N ARG A 88 14.38 1.20 4.92
CA ARG A 88 13.58 0.34 5.79
C ARG A 88 12.09 0.64 5.60
N GLN A 89 11.28 -0.39 5.41
CA GLN A 89 9.83 -0.24 5.29
C GLN A 89 9.27 0.42 6.55
N ASP A 90 8.45 1.46 6.37
CA ASP A 90 7.83 2.23 7.43
C ASP A 90 6.52 2.85 6.92
N SER A 91 5.41 2.25 7.32
CA SER A 91 4.07 2.66 6.90
C SER A 91 3.65 4.04 7.42
N TYR A 92 4.17 4.47 8.58
CA TYR A 92 3.89 5.80 9.11
C TYR A 92 4.61 6.88 8.30
N GLN A 93 5.88 6.67 7.96
CA GLN A 93 6.62 7.57 7.05
C GLN A 93 5.99 7.57 5.66
N ALA A 94 5.60 6.40 5.16
CA ALA A 94 4.92 6.28 3.87
C ALA A 94 3.69 7.20 3.80
N LEU A 95 2.81 7.10 4.80
CA LEU A 95 1.59 7.91 4.86
C LEU A 95 1.86 9.39 5.05
N LYS A 96 2.87 9.75 5.85
CA LYS A 96 3.26 11.15 6.05
C LYS A 96 3.65 11.79 4.72
N TRP A 97 4.60 11.19 4.00
CA TRP A 97 5.07 11.72 2.71
C TRP A 97 3.97 11.67 1.63
N MET A 98 3.15 10.62 1.63
CA MET A 98 1.99 10.51 0.73
C MET A 98 0.98 11.62 0.97
N ARG A 99 0.69 11.96 2.23
CA ARG A 99 -0.18 13.07 2.61
C ARG A 99 0.39 14.41 2.18
N GLU A 100 1.67 14.67 2.43
CA GLU A 100 2.33 15.90 1.98
C GLU A 100 2.30 16.07 0.46
N ALA A 101 2.42 14.97 -0.31
CA ALA A 101 2.28 14.99 -1.77
C ALA A 101 0.82 15.25 -2.19
N ALA A 102 -0.14 14.58 -1.56
CA ALA A 102 -1.56 14.68 -1.87
C ALA A 102 -2.13 16.08 -1.58
N GLU A 103 -1.73 16.69 -0.45
CA GLU A 103 -2.12 18.05 -0.05
C GLU A 103 -1.59 19.09 -1.03
N ARG A 104 -0.41 18.87 -1.61
CA ARG A 104 0.17 19.71 -2.67
C ARG A 104 -0.35 19.37 -4.07
N GLY A 105 -1.36 18.51 -4.16
CA GLY A 105 -2.11 18.28 -5.39
C GLY A 105 -1.57 17.18 -6.30
N ASP A 106 -0.64 16.33 -5.83
CA ASP A 106 -0.23 15.18 -6.63
C ASP A 106 -1.36 14.16 -6.74
N LEU A 107 -1.76 13.86 -7.99
CA LEU A 107 -2.91 13.00 -8.27
C LEU A 107 -2.65 11.55 -7.86
N GLN A 108 -1.43 11.05 -8.05
CA GLN A 108 -1.10 9.67 -7.68
C GLN A 108 -1.07 9.50 -6.16
N ALA A 109 -0.58 10.51 -5.44
CA ALA A 109 -0.62 10.55 -3.98
C ALA A 109 -2.05 10.61 -3.44
N GLN A 110 -2.92 11.44 -4.02
CA GLN A 110 -4.34 11.49 -3.63
C GLN A 110 -5.03 10.13 -3.82
N LYS A 111 -4.80 9.48 -4.96
CA LYS A 111 -5.30 8.13 -5.21
C LYS A 111 -4.74 7.13 -4.20
N ALA A 112 -3.42 7.11 -4.00
CA ALA A 112 -2.75 6.16 -3.12
C ALA A 112 -3.22 6.32 -1.66
N LEU A 113 -3.31 7.57 -1.18
CA LEU A 113 -3.79 7.87 0.17
C LEU A 113 -5.24 7.45 0.37
N GLY A 114 -6.09 7.69 -0.64
CA GLY A 114 -7.45 7.19 -0.66
C GLY A 114 -7.54 5.66 -0.56
N SER A 115 -6.71 4.94 -1.30
CA SER A 115 -6.62 3.48 -1.23
C SER A 115 -6.10 3.00 0.12
N PHE A 116 -5.07 3.63 0.69
CA PHE A 116 -4.54 3.27 2.00
C PHE A 116 -5.59 3.42 3.10
N TYR A 117 -6.37 4.50 3.10
CA TYR A 117 -7.46 4.63 4.05
C TYR A 117 -8.62 3.67 3.78
N LEU A 118 -8.89 3.32 2.52
CA LEU A 118 -9.98 2.39 2.20
C LEU A 118 -9.69 0.97 2.69
N PHE A 119 -8.46 0.49 2.48
CA PHE A 119 -8.09 -0.89 2.77
C PHE A 119 -7.37 -1.06 4.12
N GLY A 120 -7.01 0.05 4.77
CA GLY A 120 -6.13 0.05 5.94
C GLY A 120 -4.66 -0.17 5.56
N LEU A 121 -3.77 0.16 6.49
CA LEU A 121 -2.34 -0.05 6.37
C LEU A 121 -1.78 -0.58 7.69
N GLU A 122 -1.30 -1.84 7.67
CA GLU A 122 -0.76 -2.52 8.85
C GLU A 122 -1.75 -2.45 10.03
N GLU A 123 -1.33 -1.93 11.19
CA GLU A 123 -2.20 -1.78 12.36
C GLU A 123 -3.18 -0.60 12.27
N MET A 124 -2.96 0.31 11.31
CA MET A 124 -3.87 1.41 11.06
C MET A 124 -5.03 0.90 10.20
N GLY A 125 -6.12 0.51 10.87
CA GLY A 125 -7.34 0.05 10.22
C GLY A 125 -7.89 1.03 9.17
N SER A 126 -8.92 0.62 8.45
CA SER A 126 -9.54 1.46 7.42
C SER A 126 -10.23 2.69 8.01
N ASP A 127 -10.23 3.78 7.24
CA ASP A 127 -11.01 4.99 7.48
C ASP A 127 -11.75 5.35 6.18
N ALA A 128 -13.01 4.91 6.08
CA ALA A 128 -13.81 5.13 4.90
C ALA A 128 -14.11 6.62 4.62
N ARG A 129 -14.06 7.48 5.64
CA ARG A 129 -14.29 8.93 5.49
C ARG A 129 -13.09 9.61 4.87
N GLU A 130 -11.88 9.33 5.37
CA GLU A 130 -10.64 9.83 4.74
C GLU A 130 -10.47 9.24 3.33
N ALA A 131 -10.81 7.96 3.13
CA ALA A 131 -10.82 7.36 1.80
C ALA A 131 -11.74 8.12 0.83
N GLU A 132 -13.00 8.37 1.22
CA GLU A 132 -13.96 9.13 0.40
C GLU A 132 -13.40 10.51 0.04
N LYS A 133 -12.82 11.22 1.01
CA LYS A 133 -12.26 12.57 0.81
C LYS A 133 -11.18 12.57 -0.26
N TRP A 134 -10.15 11.73 -0.13
CA TRP A 134 -9.01 11.72 -1.06
C TRP A 134 -9.39 11.18 -2.44
N LEU A 135 -10.19 10.11 -2.49
CA LEU A 135 -10.67 9.52 -3.74
C LEU A 135 -11.61 10.47 -4.50
N SER A 136 -12.40 11.29 -3.80
CA SER A 136 -13.25 12.31 -4.44
C SER A 136 -12.42 13.35 -5.19
N ILE A 137 -11.28 13.78 -4.65
CA ILE A 137 -10.41 14.75 -5.31
C ILE A 137 -9.83 14.14 -6.60
N ALA A 138 -9.29 12.92 -6.52
CA ALA A 138 -8.71 12.25 -7.68
C ALA A 138 -9.76 11.89 -8.75
N ALA A 139 -10.92 11.39 -8.33
CA ALA A 139 -12.05 11.11 -9.22
C ALA A 139 -12.58 12.38 -9.89
N GLY A 140 -12.65 13.51 -9.17
CA GLY A 140 -13.05 14.80 -9.71
C GLY A 140 -12.11 15.34 -10.80
N ARG A 141 -10.86 14.86 -10.83
CA ARG A 141 -9.87 15.14 -11.88
C ARG A 141 -9.89 14.11 -13.02
N GLY A 142 -10.87 13.22 -13.04
CA GLY A 142 -11.08 12.23 -14.09
C GLY A 142 -10.38 10.89 -13.87
N ASP A 143 -9.77 10.64 -12.72
CA ASP A 143 -9.18 9.33 -12.43
C ASP A 143 -10.28 8.25 -12.29
N LYS A 144 -10.31 7.33 -13.25
CA LYS A 144 -11.34 6.29 -13.35
C LYS A 144 -11.22 5.23 -12.25
N GLU A 145 -10.01 4.98 -11.77
CA GLU A 145 -9.77 4.01 -10.71
C GLU A 145 -10.24 4.58 -9.37
N SER A 146 -9.87 5.81 -9.06
CA SER A 146 -10.36 6.54 -7.89
C SER A 146 -11.87 6.65 -7.89
N LYS A 147 -12.52 6.83 -9.04
CA LYS A 147 -14.00 6.83 -9.12
C LYS A 147 -14.60 5.49 -8.67
N LYS A 148 -14.01 4.35 -9.06
CA LYS A 148 -14.47 3.03 -8.61
C LYS A 148 -14.26 2.85 -7.11
N LEU A 149 -13.07 3.21 -6.62
CA LEU A 149 -12.74 3.11 -5.20
C LEU A 149 -13.59 4.05 -4.34
N LEU A 150 -13.98 5.22 -4.87
CA LEU A 150 -14.85 6.17 -4.19
C LEU A 150 -16.23 5.57 -3.89
N ASP A 151 -16.79 4.78 -4.81
CA ASP A 151 -18.06 4.09 -4.59
C ASP A 151 -17.94 3.06 -3.46
N LEU A 152 -16.81 2.34 -3.38
CA LEU A 152 -16.51 1.43 -2.28
C LEU A 152 -16.35 2.17 -0.94
N ALA A 153 -15.62 3.29 -0.93
CA ALA A 153 -15.43 4.10 0.26
C ALA A 153 -16.75 4.65 0.81
N ARG A 154 -17.64 5.13 -0.07
CA ARG A 154 -18.98 5.59 0.32
C ARG A 154 -19.83 4.50 0.92
N LYS A 155 -19.76 3.29 0.35
CA LYS A 155 -20.46 2.12 0.89
C LYS A 155 -19.94 1.76 2.27
N ALA A 156 -18.62 1.61 2.43
CA ALA A 156 -17.99 1.28 3.71
C ALA A 156 -18.33 2.32 4.78
N LYS A 157 -18.25 3.62 4.45
CA LYS A 157 -18.62 4.70 5.37
C LYS A 157 -20.07 4.59 5.85
N LYS A 158 -21.00 4.24 4.95
CA LYS A 158 -22.41 4.07 5.32
C LYS A 158 -22.59 2.88 6.27
N GLU A 159 -21.91 1.76 5.98
CA GLU A 159 -21.92 0.57 6.85
C GLU A 159 -21.34 0.91 8.24
N ASP A 160 -20.23 1.64 8.31
CA ASP A 160 -19.64 2.12 9.58
C ASP A 160 -20.61 3.03 10.36
N GLU A 161 -21.33 3.92 9.67
CA GLU A 161 -22.34 4.79 10.28
C GLU A 161 -23.54 4.01 10.83
N GLU A 162 -23.96 2.96 10.13
CA GLU A 162 -25.05 2.08 10.55
C GLU A 162 -24.64 1.21 11.74
N ASP A 163 -23.44 0.61 11.69
CA ASP A 163 -22.86 -0.15 12.81
C ASP A 163 -22.70 0.75 14.04
N TRP A 164 -22.18 1.98 13.88
CA TRP A 164 -22.04 2.92 14.98
C TRP A 164 -23.40 3.27 15.62
N LYS A 165 -24.44 3.52 14.81
CA LYS A 165 -25.79 3.77 15.31
C LYS A 165 -26.33 2.58 16.09
N TRP A 166 -26.18 1.37 15.54
CA TRP A 166 -26.59 0.14 16.20
C TRP A 166 -25.86 -0.05 17.54
N ARG A 167 -24.52 0.06 17.56
CA ARG A 167 -23.71 -0.09 18.79
C ARG A 167 -24.08 0.94 19.84
N THR A 168 -24.41 2.16 19.40
CA THR A 168 -24.81 3.25 20.29
C THR A 168 -26.18 2.99 20.90
N GLN A 169 -27.15 2.56 20.10
CA GLN A 169 -28.50 2.21 20.58
C GLN A 169 -28.45 1.10 21.64
N TRP A 170 -27.58 0.11 21.46
CA TRP A 170 -27.45 -1.03 22.36
C TRP A 170 -26.35 -0.90 23.40
N ARG A 171 -25.69 0.27 23.47
CA ARG A 171 -24.52 0.48 24.32
C ARG A 171 -24.82 0.19 25.78
N ASP A 172 -25.89 0.77 26.32
CA ASP A 172 -26.23 0.65 27.74
C ASP A 172 -26.59 -0.79 28.10
N VAL A 173 -27.26 -1.53 27.20
CA VAL A 173 -27.60 -2.94 27.40
C VAL A 173 -26.35 -3.81 27.39
N TYR A 174 -25.49 -3.63 26.38
CA TYR A 174 -24.28 -4.42 26.22
C TYR A 174 -23.28 -4.16 27.35
N TYR A 175 -22.95 -2.90 27.61
CA TYR A 175 -22.01 -2.54 28.68
C TYR A 175 -22.61 -2.79 30.06
N GLY A 176 -23.91 -2.58 30.26
CA GLY A 176 -24.58 -2.90 31.53
C GLY A 176 -24.40 -4.37 31.91
N TYR A 177 -24.50 -5.29 30.96
CA TYR A 177 -24.24 -6.72 31.19
C TYR A 177 -22.76 -7.00 31.50
N TRP A 178 -21.83 -6.34 30.84
CA TRP A 178 -20.39 -6.46 31.15
C TRP A 178 -20.04 -5.93 32.54
N TYR A 179 -20.60 -4.79 32.94
CA TYR A 179 -20.29 -4.15 34.23
C TYR A 179 -20.93 -4.86 35.44
N SER A 180 -22.07 -5.53 35.25
CA SER A 180 -22.83 -6.14 36.35
C SER A 180 -22.88 -7.67 36.34
N GLY A 181 -22.70 -8.31 35.17
CA GLY A 181 -22.84 -9.75 34.99
C GLY A 181 -21.53 -10.54 35.03
N TYR A 182 -20.37 -9.88 34.92
CA TYR A 182 -19.06 -10.52 34.98
C TYR A 182 -18.39 -10.25 36.33
N PRO A 183 -18.57 -11.13 37.34
CA PRO A 183 -17.90 -10.97 38.61
C PRO A 183 -16.39 -11.12 38.41
N TYR A 184 -15.62 -10.28 39.09
CA TYR A 184 -14.19 -10.51 39.22
C TYR A 184 -13.98 -11.81 40.00
N TYR A 185 -13.04 -12.64 39.54
CA TYR A 185 -12.63 -13.85 40.27
C TYR A 185 -11.89 -13.51 41.56
N GLY A 186 -11.19 -12.36 41.59
CA GLY A 186 -10.42 -11.89 42.72
C GLY A 186 -11.25 -11.26 43.83
N VAL A 187 -11.02 -11.64 45.08
CA VAL A 187 -11.58 -11.01 46.29
C VAL A 187 -10.46 -10.51 47.20
N TRP A 188 -10.56 -9.26 47.65
CA TRP A 188 -9.64 -8.67 48.62
C TRP A 188 -10.03 -9.08 50.04
N GLN A 189 -9.12 -9.71 50.77
CA GLN A 189 -9.31 -10.04 52.18
C GLN A 189 -8.07 -9.67 53.01
N GLN A 190 -8.29 -9.00 54.14
CA GLN A 190 -7.24 -8.48 55.02
C GLN A 190 -6.26 -7.55 54.28
N THR A 191 -5.19 -8.10 53.71
CA THR A 191 -4.13 -7.39 52.98
C THR A 191 -3.68 -8.09 51.68
N TYR A 192 -4.40 -9.13 51.23
CA TYR A 192 -4.05 -9.88 50.02
C TYR A 192 -5.26 -10.17 49.13
N TRP A 193 -5.01 -10.29 47.83
CA TRP A 193 -6.00 -10.74 46.84
C TRP A 193 -5.99 -12.26 46.74
N TYR A 194 -7.18 -12.86 46.77
CA TYR A 194 -7.42 -14.28 46.53
C TYR A 194 -8.20 -14.42 45.23
N TYR A 195 -7.86 -15.39 44.38
CA TYR A 195 -8.47 -15.61 43.07
C TYR A 195 -9.10 -16.99 42.98
#